data_AF-A0A2B7ZZ94-F1
#
_entry.id   AF-A0A2B7ZZ94-F1
#
_cell.length_a   1.000
_cell.length_b   1.000
_cell.length_c   1.000
_cell.angle_alpha   90.00
_cell.angle_beta   90.00
_cell.angle_gamma   90.00
#
_symmetry.space_group_name_H-M   'P 1'
#
loop_
_entity.id
_entity.type
_entity.pdbx_description
1 polymer ?
#
loop_
_entity_poly.entity_id
_entity_poly.type
_entity_poly.pdbx_seq_one_letter_code
_entity_poly.pdbx_strand_id
1 'polypeptide(L)'
;MLGYYILLLAFRVRPSLAVAGALAFGFSTYLIVGVAAGHNARIGAIAFMPWVMAGIHLAFTGKRLLGAGLAALALALQLRENHLQITYYLLLIVAVYGLVYFVCAFFDKKLANFFKSTGALLAAVLLAAGTFFGQFWSISEYGPYSIRGASEIVKTQEAKGLSKNYAFEYSNGIAEPLTLLIPRLFGGASGNYLAQNPDSRTYKALLASGGEEANQLAQYTSAYWGPQSLTAPYYAGAMLCFLFLGGLFFAPRRLAYWLFTVTFLGIVVSWGSHFSMVNYFLFDHFPGFNKFRSVTFAIIMPLFAIPLLGLIGLENLFQKGLTKETRRKLIYSFIAAGGLCALLLLIAGYLPLLRRGEENLPEWLTDAMRYDRASLLRGDAMRSLAFIAAAFGLILFHIRRRMPEMVFGAIFATLAAADVLGVSRRDFGENNYRPKRENSFTAPTPADEAILRDKSNFRVLSLQGTFNDARTSYFHRSLGGYHGAKLRRYQDLYDSAITPDIKNLIQQAQASALNFNSLHVLNMLNAKYIVYGDRANEMLINPSTNGNAWFVREAVHVKS
;
A
#
# COMPACT_ATOMS: atom_id res chain seq x y z
N MET A 1 7.43 14.43 -5.90
CA MET A 1 8.51 14.77 -6.86
C MET A 1 9.53 15.74 -6.26
N LEU A 2 9.15 16.98 -5.94
CA LEU A 2 10.06 17.99 -5.35
C LEU A 2 10.79 17.46 -4.09
N GLY A 3 10.06 16.73 -3.26
CA GLY A 3 10.55 15.82 -2.21
C GLY A 3 11.90 15.18 -2.54
N TYR A 4 11.82 14.32 -3.54
CA TYR A 4 12.87 13.40 -3.93
C TYR A 4 13.97 14.08 -4.75
N TYR A 5 13.63 15.15 -5.49
CA TYR A 5 14.61 16.00 -6.16
C TYR A 5 15.58 16.63 -5.15
N ILE A 6 15.05 17.24 -4.09
CA ILE A 6 15.85 17.86 -3.02
C ILE A 6 16.72 16.81 -2.30
N LEU A 7 16.18 15.61 -2.07
CA LEU A 7 16.95 14.48 -1.52
C LEU A 7 18.16 14.15 -2.40
N LEU A 8 17.97 13.96 -3.71
CA LEU A 8 19.06 13.61 -4.62
C LEU A 8 20.13 14.70 -4.67
N LEU A 9 19.74 15.98 -4.68
CA LEU A 9 20.67 17.10 -4.58
C LEU A 9 21.45 17.12 -3.25
N ALA A 10 20.79 16.81 -2.13
CA ALA A 10 21.45 16.71 -0.82
C ALA A 10 22.55 15.63 -0.82
N PHE A 11 22.33 14.53 -1.54
CA PHE A 11 23.31 13.46 -1.76
C PHE A 11 24.32 13.76 -2.90
N ARG A 12 24.33 15.00 -3.42
CA ARG A 12 25.24 15.49 -4.49
C ARG A 12 25.07 14.77 -5.83
N VAL A 13 23.88 14.27 -6.12
CA VAL A 13 23.52 13.81 -7.47
C VAL A 13 23.25 15.04 -8.34
N ARG A 14 23.79 15.07 -9.56
CA ARG A 14 23.60 16.21 -10.47
C ARG A 14 22.12 16.46 -10.81
N PRO A 15 21.70 17.71 -11.11
CA PRO A 15 20.30 18.06 -11.34
C PRO A 15 19.61 17.23 -12.44
N SER A 16 20.31 16.95 -13.54
CA SER A 16 19.79 16.17 -14.67
C SER A 16 19.36 14.75 -14.26
N LEU A 17 20.15 14.07 -13.43
CA LEU A 17 19.81 12.77 -12.83
C LEU A 17 18.76 12.91 -11.72
N ALA A 18 18.82 14.00 -10.95
CA ALA A 18 17.88 14.25 -9.86
C ALA A 18 16.44 14.40 -10.36
N VAL A 19 16.22 15.02 -11.52
CA VAL A 19 14.90 15.11 -12.16
C VAL A 19 14.37 13.71 -12.50
N ALA A 20 15.19 12.85 -13.09
CA ALA A 20 14.79 11.49 -13.45
C ALA A 20 14.33 10.68 -12.23
N GLY A 21 15.09 10.73 -11.14
CA GLY A 21 14.71 10.06 -9.89
C GLY A 21 13.45 10.64 -9.25
N ALA A 22 13.28 11.97 -9.33
CA ALA A 22 12.09 12.64 -8.81
C ALA A 22 10.81 12.26 -9.55
N LEU A 23 10.88 12.15 -10.88
CA LEU A 23 9.78 11.69 -11.73
C LEU A 23 9.48 10.22 -11.46
N ALA A 24 10.51 9.36 -11.43
CA ALA A 24 10.32 7.93 -11.22
C ALA A 24 9.73 7.61 -9.84
N PHE A 25 10.21 8.25 -8.77
CA PHE A 25 9.60 8.12 -7.44
C PHE A 25 8.16 8.67 -7.43
N GLY A 26 7.96 9.88 -7.98
CA GLY A 26 6.67 10.56 -8.00
C GLY A 26 5.58 9.85 -8.81
N PHE A 27 5.95 9.14 -9.87
CA PHE A 27 5.05 8.38 -10.73
C PHE A 27 5.09 6.87 -10.49
N SER A 28 5.79 6.41 -9.44
CA SER A 28 5.78 5.00 -9.03
C SER A 28 4.34 4.52 -8.81
N THR A 29 4.08 3.25 -9.12
CA THR A 29 2.70 2.73 -9.05
C THR A 29 2.15 2.80 -7.63
N TYR A 30 3.00 2.69 -6.60
CA TYR A 30 2.59 2.86 -5.21
C TYR A 30 1.89 4.21 -4.96
N LEU A 31 2.45 5.30 -5.48
CA LEU A 31 1.86 6.63 -5.29
C LEU A 31 0.58 6.77 -6.12
N ILE A 32 0.62 6.38 -7.39
CA ILE A 32 -0.52 6.54 -8.30
C ILE A 32 -1.70 5.67 -7.88
N VAL A 33 -1.48 4.37 -7.67
CA VAL A 33 -2.50 3.44 -7.17
C VAL A 33 -3.01 3.86 -5.80
N GLY A 34 -2.13 4.38 -4.93
CA GLY A 34 -2.56 4.88 -3.63
C GLY A 34 -3.47 6.09 -3.69
N VAL A 35 -3.23 7.04 -4.61
CA VAL A 35 -4.14 8.17 -4.85
C VAL A 35 -5.45 7.66 -5.45
N ALA A 36 -5.39 6.76 -6.43
CA ALA A 36 -6.56 6.16 -7.06
C ALA A 36 -7.49 5.47 -6.05
N ALA A 37 -6.91 4.76 -5.09
CA ALA A 37 -7.63 4.09 -4.01
C ALA A 37 -8.08 5.03 -2.87
N GLY A 38 -7.87 6.34 -3.00
CA GLY A 38 -8.30 7.33 -1.99
C GLY A 38 -7.42 7.38 -0.73
N HIS A 39 -6.23 6.78 -0.73
CA HIS A 39 -5.31 6.78 0.41
C HIS A 39 -4.47 8.06 0.51
N ASN A 40 -5.13 9.22 0.42
CA ASN A 40 -4.46 10.53 0.29
C ASN A 40 -3.50 10.83 1.44
N ALA A 41 -3.91 10.62 2.70
CA ALA A 41 -3.07 10.84 3.89
C ALA A 41 -1.78 9.98 3.87
N ARG A 42 -1.89 8.73 3.37
CA ARG A 42 -0.73 7.84 3.20
C ARG A 42 0.24 8.42 2.19
N ILE A 43 -0.29 8.84 1.04
CA ILE A 43 0.51 9.41 -0.05
C ILE A 43 1.15 10.74 0.36
N GLY A 44 0.42 11.60 1.08
CA GLY A 44 0.95 12.84 1.65
C GLY A 44 2.13 12.56 2.58
N ALA A 45 2.00 11.61 3.52
CA ALA A 45 3.09 11.25 4.43
C ALA A 45 4.34 10.77 3.66
N ILE A 46 4.15 9.98 2.61
CA ILE A 46 5.24 9.48 1.76
C ILE A 46 5.94 10.61 1.01
N ALA A 47 5.18 11.60 0.52
CA ALA A 47 5.73 12.72 -0.23
C ALA A 47 6.77 13.53 0.57
N PHE A 48 6.64 13.56 1.90
CA PHE A 48 7.56 14.25 2.81
C PHE A 48 8.73 13.39 3.32
N MET A 49 8.68 12.06 3.20
CA MET A 49 9.78 11.18 3.61
C MET A 49 11.15 11.60 3.01
N PRO A 50 11.25 11.93 1.70
CA PRO A 50 12.52 12.38 1.12
C PRO A 50 13.03 13.70 1.69
N TRP A 51 12.16 14.64 2.05
CA TRP A 51 12.59 15.89 2.66
C TRP A 51 13.14 15.70 4.06
N VAL A 52 12.50 14.85 4.87
CA VAL A 52 13.01 14.50 6.20
C VAL A 52 14.40 13.89 6.06
N MET A 53 14.57 12.91 5.15
CA MET A 53 15.86 12.28 4.91
C MET A 53 16.91 13.24 4.34
N ALA A 54 16.53 14.20 3.50
CA ALA A 54 17.42 15.24 3.00
C ALA A 54 17.94 16.11 4.16
N GLY A 55 17.05 16.56 5.05
CA GLY A 55 17.42 17.34 6.24
C GLY A 55 18.37 16.57 7.16
N ILE A 56 18.06 15.31 7.45
CA ILE A 56 18.92 14.41 8.24
C ILE A 56 20.30 14.27 7.59
N HIS A 57 20.35 14.00 6.29
CA HIS A 57 21.62 13.86 5.57
C HIS A 57 22.46 15.15 5.59
N LEU A 58 21.82 16.31 5.42
CA LEU A 58 22.48 17.62 5.48
C LEU A 58 23.07 17.89 6.87
N ALA A 59 22.37 17.47 7.93
CA ALA A 59 22.87 17.60 9.30
C ALA A 59 24.13 16.75 9.55
N PHE A 60 24.21 15.55 8.99
CA PHE A 60 25.40 14.68 9.08
C PHE A 60 26.52 15.02 8.09
N THR A 61 26.26 15.88 7.09
CA THR A 61 27.26 16.31 6.09
C THR A 61 27.78 17.73 6.31
N GLY A 62 27.55 18.30 7.50
CA GLY A 62 28.16 19.55 7.96
C GLY A 62 27.22 20.76 7.97
N LYS A 63 26.07 20.70 7.29
CA LYS A 63 25.07 21.78 7.27
C LYS A 63 24.04 21.60 8.39
N ARG A 64 24.50 21.55 9.65
CA ARG A 64 23.70 21.15 10.82
C ARG A 64 22.39 21.90 10.98
N LEU A 65 22.44 23.23 11.02
CA LEU A 65 21.25 24.06 11.25
C LEU A 65 20.25 23.97 10.10
N LEU A 66 20.74 24.06 8.85
CA LEU A 66 19.90 23.92 7.66
C LEU A 66 19.28 22.51 7.58
N GLY A 67 20.05 21.47 7.90
CA GLY A 67 19.57 20.10 7.97
C GLY A 67 18.50 19.90 9.05
N ALA A 68 18.74 20.41 10.26
CA ALA A 68 17.78 20.36 11.36
C ALA A 68 16.50 21.15 11.04
N GLY A 69 16.61 22.36 10.49
CA GLY A 69 15.46 23.17 10.08
C GLY A 69 14.62 22.51 9.00
N LEU A 70 15.26 21.95 7.96
CA LEU A 70 14.56 21.20 6.91
C LEU A 70 13.90 19.93 7.47
N ALA A 71 14.60 19.19 8.35
CA ALA A 71 14.05 18.00 8.99
C ALA A 71 12.84 18.34 9.88
N ALA A 72 12.91 19.42 10.67
CA ALA A 72 11.81 19.89 11.51
C ALA A 72 10.58 20.25 10.68
N LEU A 73 10.74 21.07 9.65
CA LEU A 73 9.66 21.47 8.75
C LEU A 73 9.04 20.26 8.05
N ALA A 74 9.86 19.40 7.46
CA ALA A 74 9.39 18.24 6.72
C ALA A 74 8.70 17.21 7.63
N LEU A 75 9.22 17.02 8.85
CA LEU A 75 8.62 16.11 9.83
C LEU A 75 7.29 16.69 10.34
N ALA A 76 7.19 17.99 10.61
CA ALA A 76 5.93 18.63 11.01
C ALA A 76 4.84 18.45 9.94
N LEU A 77 5.19 18.70 8.68
CA LEU A 77 4.28 18.49 7.54
C LEU A 77 3.88 17.01 7.39
N GLN A 78 4.81 16.10 7.58
CA GLN A 78 4.53 14.66 7.52
C GLN A 78 3.65 14.19 8.69
N LEU A 79 3.87 14.69 9.91
CA LEU A 79 3.06 14.35 11.07
C LEU A 79 1.62 14.85 10.90
N ARG A 80 1.43 16.02 10.26
CA ARG A 80 0.10 16.55 9.91
C ARG A 80 -0.74 15.60 9.06
N GLU A 81 -0.12 14.82 8.18
CA GLU A 81 -0.80 13.80 7.37
C GLU A 81 -1.38 12.65 8.22
N ASN A 82 -0.98 12.55 9.50
CA ASN A 82 -1.53 11.66 10.50
C ASN A 82 -1.54 10.16 10.11
N HIS A 83 -0.52 9.72 9.35
CA HIS A 83 -0.39 8.33 8.91
C HIS A 83 0.75 7.60 9.64
N LEU A 84 0.50 7.23 10.90
CA LEU A 84 1.48 6.64 11.82
C LEU A 84 2.31 5.49 11.22
N GLN A 85 1.71 4.62 10.41
CA GLN A 85 2.44 3.48 9.83
C GLN A 85 3.52 3.90 8.81
N ILE A 86 3.29 4.96 8.03
CA ILE A 86 4.32 5.48 7.09
C ILE A 86 5.40 6.22 7.87
N THR A 87 5.00 7.00 8.88
CA THR A 87 5.94 7.64 9.83
C THR A 87 6.85 6.61 10.50
N TYR A 88 6.30 5.45 10.85
CA TYR A 88 7.06 4.35 11.41
C TYR A 88 8.07 3.77 10.42
N TYR A 89 7.69 3.54 9.15
CA TYR A 89 8.65 3.09 8.14
C TYR A 89 9.74 4.12 7.85
N LEU A 90 9.41 5.42 7.90
CA LEU A 90 10.44 6.46 7.86
C LEU A 90 11.38 6.37 9.06
N LEU A 91 10.85 6.15 10.27
CA LEU A 91 11.67 5.96 11.46
C LEU A 91 12.63 4.77 11.30
N LEU A 92 12.19 3.65 10.71
CA LEU A 92 13.08 2.52 10.40
C LEU A 92 14.19 2.91 9.41
N ILE A 93 13.86 3.69 8.36
CA ILE A 93 14.86 4.23 7.43
C ILE A 93 15.89 5.09 8.17
N VAL A 94 15.42 6.00 9.03
CA VAL A 94 16.26 6.90 9.85
C VAL A 94 17.12 6.10 10.83
N ALA A 95 16.56 5.07 11.46
CA ALA A 95 17.27 4.22 12.41
C ALA A 95 18.41 3.45 11.73
N VAL A 96 18.16 2.85 10.56
CA VAL A 96 19.21 2.18 9.77
C VAL A 96 20.28 3.18 9.31
N TYR A 97 19.88 4.35 8.81
CA TYR A 97 20.81 5.42 8.44
C TYR A 97 21.69 5.86 9.62
N GLY A 98 21.06 6.12 10.77
CA GLY A 98 21.71 6.54 12.00
C GLY A 98 22.67 5.49 12.56
N LEU A 99 22.27 4.21 12.55
CA LEU A 99 23.11 3.09 13.00
C LEU A 99 24.37 2.95 12.14
N VAL A 100 24.23 2.97 10.82
CA VAL A 100 25.39 2.90 9.91
C VAL A 100 26.33 4.09 10.12
N TYR A 101 25.79 5.30 10.26
CA TYR A 101 26.60 6.49 10.53
C TYR A 101 27.23 6.49 11.93
N PHE A 102 26.57 5.92 12.94
CA PHE A 102 27.11 5.73 14.28
C PHE A 102 28.31 4.78 14.24
N VAL A 103 28.15 3.61 13.61
CA VAL A 103 29.22 2.62 13.45
C VAL A 103 30.41 3.24 12.71
N CYS A 104 30.19 3.96 11.62
CA CYS A 104 31.27 4.67 10.93
C CYS A 104 31.93 5.73 11.84
N ALA A 105 31.15 6.54 12.56
CA ALA A 105 31.70 7.57 13.44
C ALA A 105 32.49 7.00 14.62
N PHE A 106 32.13 5.82 15.09
CA PHE A 106 32.85 5.07 16.11
C PHE A 106 34.24 4.67 15.59
N PHE A 107 34.31 4.01 14.43
CA PHE A 107 35.58 3.59 13.83
C PHE A 107 36.45 4.76 13.35
N ASP A 108 35.83 5.83 12.83
CA ASP A 108 36.52 7.03 12.36
C ASP A 108 36.94 8.00 13.49
N LYS A 109 36.68 7.65 14.77
CA LYS A 109 36.92 8.51 15.95
C LYS A 109 36.24 9.90 15.87
N LYS A 110 35.05 9.97 15.25
CA LYS A 110 34.27 11.20 15.03
C LYS A 110 32.94 11.24 15.81
N LEU A 111 32.83 10.51 16.92
CA LEU A 111 31.61 10.42 17.75
C LEU A 111 31.09 11.78 18.22
N ALA A 112 31.96 12.72 18.59
CA ALA A 112 31.53 14.06 19.01
C ALA A 112 30.74 14.78 17.91
N ASN A 113 31.16 14.67 16.64
CA ASN A 113 30.43 15.25 15.52
C ASN A 113 29.10 14.54 15.28
N PHE A 114 29.06 13.21 15.45
CA PHE A 114 27.82 12.44 15.37
C PHE A 114 26.80 12.93 16.40
N PHE A 115 27.17 12.97 17.68
CA PHE A 115 26.24 13.41 18.74
C PHE A 115 25.81 14.87 18.62
N LYS A 116 26.68 15.77 18.13
CA LYS A 116 26.27 17.16 17.82
C LYS A 116 25.18 17.22 16.74
N SER A 117 25.34 16.45 15.67
CA SER A 117 24.33 16.37 14.60
C SER A 117 23.05 15.68 15.07
N THR A 118 23.16 14.59 15.84
CA THR A 118 22.01 13.91 16.46
C THR A 118 21.26 14.84 17.42
N GLY A 119 21.96 15.61 18.26
CA GLY A 119 21.34 16.57 19.16
C GLY A 119 20.54 17.65 18.43
N ALA A 120 21.09 18.19 17.33
CA ALA A 120 20.36 19.14 16.48
C ALA A 120 19.11 18.52 15.83
N LEU A 121 19.19 17.26 15.42
CA LEU A 121 18.04 16.52 14.88
C LEU A 121 17.01 16.16 15.95
N LEU A 122 17.43 15.87 17.19
CA LEU A 122 16.51 15.67 18.31
C LEU A 122 15.73 16.95 18.62
N ALA A 123 16.39 18.11 18.59
CA ALA A 123 15.69 19.40 18.70
C ALA A 123 14.68 19.60 17.56
N ALA A 124 15.03 19.22 16.33
CA ALA A 124 14.11 19.25 15.19
C ALA A 124 12.90 18.33 15.37
N VAL A 125 13.09 17.13 15.92
CA VAL A 125 12.00 16.19 16.23
C VAL A 125 11.09 16.75 17.31
N LEU A 126 11.63 17.33 18.38
CA LEU A 126 10.84 17.94 19.45
C LEU A 126 10.02 19.12 18.95
N LEU A 127 10.61 19.99 18.12
CA LEU A 127 9.89 21.10 17.49
C LEU A 127 8.74 20.58 16.61
N ALA A 128 9.01 19.61 15.73
CA ALA A 128 8.01 19.04 14.85
C ALA A 128 6.87 18.35 15.62
N ALA A 129 7.21 17.50 16.61
CA ALA A 129 6.22 16.82 17.44
C ALA A 129 5.39 17.81 18.27
N GLY A 130 6.01 18.90 18.76
CA GLY A 130 5.34 19.97 19.48
C GLY A 130 4.23 20.63 18.66
N THR A 131 4.44 20.84 17.35
CA THR A 131 3.39 21.39 16.46
C THR A 131 2.17 20.48 16.30
N PHE A 132 2.29 19.20 16.65
CA PHE A 132 1.24 18.19 16.49
C PHE A 132 0.76 17.58 17.81
N PHE A 133 1.20 18.14 18.95
CA PHE A 133 0.97 17.56 20.27
C PHE A 133 -0.51 17.34 20.59
N GLY A 134 -1.39 18.30 20.28
CA GLY A 134 -2.82 18.18 20.58
C GLY A 134 -3.47 16.96 19.91
N GLN A 135 -3.08 16.64 18.68
CA GLN A 135 -3.61 15.47 17.97
C GLN A 135 -3.04 14.16 18.52
N PHE A 136 -1.76 14.13 18.91
CA PHE A 136 -1.20 12.98 19.63
C PHE A 136 -1.91 12.74 20.95
N TRP A 137 -2.22 13.80 21.70
CA TRP A 137 -2.97 13.72 22.95
C TRP A 137 -4.33 13.07 22.73
N SER A 138 -5.15 13.61 21.80
CA SER A 138 -6.47 13.03 21.48
C SER A 138 -6.38 11.58 21.02
N ILE A 139 -5.39 11.22 20.21
CA ILE A 139 -5.20 9.83 19.73
C ILE A 139 -4.79 8.91 20.89
N SER A 140 -3.93 9.38 21.79
CA SER A 140 -3.49 8.61 22.96
C SER A 140 -4.65 8.38 23.94
N GLU A 141 -5.47 9.40 24.16
CA GLU A 141 -6.67 9.33 24.99
C GLU A 141 -7.73 8.40 24.40
N TYR A 142 -7.98 8.49 23.09
CA TYR A 142 -8.97 7.65 22.39
C TYR A 142 -8.50 6.21 22.18
N GLY A 143 -7.20 5.97 22.09
CA GLY A 143 -6.59 4.67 21.77
C GLY A 143 -7.16 3.50 22.58
N PRO A 144 -7.20 3.56 23.93
CA PRO A 144 -7.79 2.54 24.79
C PRO A 144 -9.26 2.25 24.54
N TYR A 145 -10.05 3.24 24.10
CA TYR A 145 -11.48 3.10 23.82
C TYR A 145 -11.79 2.59 22.41
N SER A 146 -10.75 2.42 21.58
CA SER A 146 -10.89 1.94 20.20
C SER A 146 -10.69 0.42 20.10
N ILE A 147 -10.95 -0.17 18.92
CA ILE A 147 -10.65 -1.59 18.61
C ILE A 147 -9.17 -2.00 18.78
N ARG A 148 -8.28 -1.04 19.05
CA ARG A 148 -6.86 -1.29 19.39
C ARG A 148 -6.65 -1.51 20.89
N GLY A 149 -7.63 -1.16 21.72
CA GLY A 149 -7.69 -1.44 23.15
C GLY A 149 -8.29 -2.81 23.45
N ALA A 150 -8.37 -3.14 24.74
CA ALA A 150 -8.89 -4.42 25.21
C ALA A 150 -10.42 -4.48 25.08
N SER A 151 -10.93 -5.67 24.74
CA SER A 151 -12.36 -6.01 24.82
C SER A 151 -12.89 -5.88 26.23
N GLU A 152 -14.15 -5.46 26.39
CA GLU A 152 -14.88 -5.63 27.66
C GLU A 152 -15.59 -7.00 27.70
N ILE A 153 -15.82 -7.62 26.55
CA ILE A 153 -16.36 -8.99 26.47
C ILE A 153 -15.21 -9.98 26.62
N VAL A 154 -15.18 -10.69 27.75
CA VAL A 154 -14.19 -11.75 28.03
C VAL A 154 -14.46 -12.95 27.11
N LYS A 155 -13.81 -12.97 25.95
CA LYS A 155 -13.49 -14.22 25.25
C LYS A 155 -12.09 -14.62 25.66
N THR A 156 -11.89 -15.89 26.01
CA THR A 156 -10.80 -16.41 26.86
C THR A 156 -9.36 -16.23 26.32
N GLN A 157 -9.12 -15.56 25.19
CA GLN A 157 -7.78 -15.32 24.62
C GLN A 157 -7.73 -14.07 23.70
N GLU A 158 -7.90 -12.85 24.21
CA GLU A 158 -7.61 -11.65 23.41
C GLU A 158 -6.34 -10.92 23.88
N ALA A 159 -5.36 -10.81 22.97
CA ALA A 159 -4.11 -10.09 23.15
C ALA A 159 -4.31 -8.57 23.02
N LYS A 160 -3.45 -7.76 23.67
CA LYS A 160 -3.41 -6.30 23.48
C LYS A 160 -3.01 -5.96 22.03
N GLY A 161 -3.85 -5.21 21.31
CA GLY A 161 -3.59 -4.77 19.93
C GLY A 161 -4.49 -5.46 18.91
N LEU A 162 -4.15 -5.36 17.62
CA LEU A 162 -4.88 -6.07 16.57
C LEU A 162 -4.57 -7.58 16.63
N SER A 163 -5.46 -8.43 16.09
CA SER A 163 -5.13 -9.85 15.95
C SER A 163 -4.06 -10.05 14.87
N LYS A 164 -3.21 -11.08 15.02
CA LYS A 164 -2.19 -11.42 14.01
C LYS A 164 -2.82 -11.72 12.65
N ASN A 165 -3.93 -12.46 12.63
CA ASN A 165 -4.66 -12.77 11.39
C ASN A 165 -5.08 -11.50 10.64
N TYR A 166 -5.58 -10.49 11.37
CA TYR A 166 -5.95 -9.22 10.76
C TYR A 166 -4.73 -8.40 10.31
N ALA A 167 -3.69 -8.31 11.14
CA ALA A 167 -2.50 -7.51 10.84
C ALA A 167 -1.69 -8.06 9.64
N PHE A 168 -1.72 -9.38 9.44
CA PHE A 168 -0.99 -10.10 8.40
C PHE A 168 -1.89 -10.62 7.27
N GLU A 169 -3.17 -10.23 7.23
CA GLU A 169 -4.10 -10.55 6.13
C GLU A 169 -3.51 -10.14 4.78
N TYR A 170 -2.93 -8.94 4.75
CA TYR A 170 -2.18 -8.42 3.62
C TYR A 170 -0.69 -8.62 3.86
N SER A 171 -0.15 -9.66 3.25
CA SER A 171 1.27 -10.05 3.30
C SER A 171 1.76 -10.40 1.88
N ASN A 172 2.93 -9.92 1.49
CA ASN A 172 3.52 -10.29 0.21
C ASN A 172 4.02 -11.74 0.25
N GLY A 173 3.74 -12.52 -0.77
CA GLY A 173 4.44 -13.76 -1.05
C GLY A 173 5.94 -13.53 -1.20
N ILE A 174 6.74 -14.56 -0.94
CA ILE A 174 8.21 -14.45 -0.91
C ILE A 174 8.78 -13.84 -2.20
N ALA A 175 8.25 -14.23 -3.36
CA ALA A 175 8.67 -13.73 -4.66
C ALA A 175 7.92 -12.47 -5.15
N GLU A 176 6.84 -12.03 -4.48
CA GLU A 176 6.06 -10.85 -4.91
C GLU A 176 6.85 -9.53 -4.95
N PRO A 177 7.86 -9.28 -4.10
CA PRO A 177 8.72 -8.11 -4.23
C PRO A 177 9.47 -8.01 -5.57
N LEU A 178 9.58 -9.09 -6.35
CA LEU A 178 10.09 -9.03 -7.72
C LEU A 178 9.17 -8.23 -8.66
N THR A 179 7.94 -7.92 -8.25
CA THR A 179 7.06 -6.98 -8.95
C THR A 179 7.63 -5.56 -9.00
N LEU A 180 8.59 -5.21 -8.14
CA LEU A 180 9.37 -3.98 -8.25
C LEU A 180 10.14 -3.89 -9.58
N LEU A 181 10.50 -5.04 -10.16
CA LEU A 181 11.21 -5.18 -11.44
C LEU A 181 10.29 -5.59 -12.59
N ILE A 182 9.33 -6.50 -12.37
CA ILE A 182 8.41 -7.01 -13.40
C ILE A 182 6.95 -6.87 -12.93
N PRO A 183 6.20 -5.85 -13.37
CA PRO A 183 4.97 -5.43 -12.72
C PRO A 183 3.86 -6.50 -12.71
N ARG A 184 3.58 -7.16 -13.84
CA ARG A 184 2.61 -8.27 -13.90
C ARG A 184 3.26 -9.66 -13.75
N LEU A 185 4.35 -9.79 -12.98
CA LEU A 185 4.90 -11.11 -12.64
C LEU A 185 3.84 -12.04 -12.06
N PHE A 186 3.00 -11.50 -11.16
CA PHE A 186 1.86 -12.20 -10.58
C PHE A 186 0.53 -11.87 -11.25
N GLY A 187 0.52 -11.30 -12.46
CA GLY A 187 -0.70 -11.00 -13.23
C GLY A 187 -1.31 -9.60 -13.04
N GLY A 188 -0.87 -8.83 -12.06
CA GLY A 188 -1.30 -7.43 -11.86
C GLY A 188 -2.27 -7.28 -10.68
N ALA A 189 -3.19 -6.29 -10.76
CA ALA A 189 -4.17 -6.09 -9.71
C ALA A 189 -5.19 -7.23 -9.65
N SER A 190 -5.61 -7.61 -8.45
CA SER A 190 -6.56 -8.71 -8.24
C SER A 190 -7.97 -8.44 -8.76
N GLY A 191 -8.32 -7.17 -8.99
CA GLY A 191 -9.57 -6.77 -9.63
C GLY A 191 -9.57 -6.87 -11.16
N ASN A 192 -8.43 -7.21 -11.79
CA ASN A 192 -8.35 -7.35 -13.24
C ASN A 192 -8.74 -8.78 -13.63
N TYR A 193 -9.92 -8.96 -14.24
CA TYR A 193 -10.39 -10.26 -14.67
C TYR A 193 -10.07 -10.51 -16.15
N LEU A 194 -9.54 -11.68 -16.47
CA LEU A 194 -9.22 -12.09 -17.84
C LEU A 194 -10.50 -12.17 -18.70
N ALA A 195 -11.63 -12.53 -18.09
CA ALA A 195 -12.95 -12.52 -18.73
C ALA A 195 -13.45 -11.12 -19.13
N GLN A 196 -12.80 -10.02 -18.72
CA GLN A 196 -13.16 -8.67 -19.15
C GLN A 196 -12.41 -8.24 -20.42
N ASN A 197 -11.46 -9.04 -20.90
CA ASN A 197 -10.65 -8.71 -22.06
C ASN A 197 -11.06 -9.56 -23.27
N PRO A 198 -11.68 -8.98 -24.32
CA PRO A 198 -12.10 -9.73 -25.51
C PRO A 198 -10.97 -10.50 -26.23
N ASP A 199 -9.72 -10.03 -26.10
CA ASP A 199 -8.56 -10.64 -26.74
C ASP A 199 -8.02 -11.87 -25.99
N SER A 200 -8.37 -12.02 -24.70
CA SER A 200 -7.92 -13.10 -23.82
C SER A 200 -8.36 -14.47 -24.31
N ARG A 201 -7.49 -15.48 -24.16
CA ARG A 201 -7.87 -16.89 -24.40
C ARG A 201 -8.91 -17.35 -23.38
N THR A 202 -8.81 -16.91 -22.13
CA THR A 202 -9.81 -17.18 -21.09
C THR A 202 -11.19 -16.66 -21.49
N TYR A 203 -11.29 -15.43 -22.01
CA TYR A 203 -12.56 -14.89 -22.49
C TYR A 203 -13.16 -15.73 -23.63
N LYS A 204 -12.34 -16.07 -24.63
CA LYS A 204 -12.78 -16.89 -25.78
C LYS A 204 -13.19 -18.30 -25.35
N ALA A 205 -12.51 -18.89 -24.38
CA ALA A 205 -12.83 -20.20 -23.83
C ALA A 205 -14.17 -20.17 -23.06
N LEU A 206 -14.44 -19.12 -22.28
CA LEU A 206 -15.73 -18.96 -21.60
C LEU A 206 -16.88 -18.78 -22.58
N LEU A 207 -16.68 -17.98 -23.63
CA LEU A 207 -17.68 -17.81 -24.69
C LEU A 207 -17.99 -19.13 -25.40
N ALA A 208 -16.97 -19.97 -25.63
CA ALA A 208 -17.15 -21.27 -26.26
C ALA A 208 -17.89 -22.28 -25.36
N SER A 209 -17.74 -22.17 -24.03
CA SER A 209 -18.48 -22.99 -23.07
C SER A 209 -19.97 -22.62 -22.99
N GLY A 210 -20.30 -21.33 -23.12
CA GLY A 210 -21.67 -20.81 -23.11
C GLY A 210 -22.43 -21.00 -21.79
N GLY A 211 -23.65 -20.44 -21.73
CA GLY A 211 -24.61 -20.69 -20.66
C GLY A 211 -24.36 -19.94 -19.33
N GLU A 212 -25.14 -20.30 -18.31
CA GLU A 212 -25.12 -19.72 -16.97
C GLU A 212 -23.83 -20.09 -16.20
N GLU A 213 -23.25 -21.25 -16.51
CA GLU A 213 -21.97 -21.71 -15.95
C GLU A 213 -20.81 -20.79 -16.32
N ALA A 214 -20.73 -20.32 -17.58
CA ALA A 214 -19.69 -19.38 -18.01
C ALA A 214 -19.72 -18.06 -17.21
N ASN A 215 -20.91 -17.57 -16.85
CA ASN A 215 -21.06 -16.36 -16.03
C ASN A 215 -20.58 -16.58 -14.59
N GLN A 216 -20.81 -17.77 -14.03
CA GLN A 216 -20.30 -18.13 -12.70
C GLN A 216 -18.77 -18.29 -12.72
N LEU A 217 -18.24 -18.96 -13.74
CA LEU A 217 -16.81 -19.19 -13.91
C LEU A 217 -16.02 -17.90 -14.16
N ALA A 218 -16.62 -16.89 -14.80
CA ALA A 218 -15.98 -15.61 -15.07
C ALA A 218 -15.43 -14.92 -13.80
N GLN A 219 -16.06 -15.13 -12.64
CA GLN A 219 -15.64 -14.56 -11.36
C GLN A 219 -14.32 -15.16 -10.82
N TYR A 220 -13.90 -16.31 -11.33
CA TYR A 220 -12.64 -16.98 -10.94
C TYR A 220 -11.46 -16.61 -11.85
N THR A 221 -11.66 -15.72 -12.82
CA THR A 221 -10.69 -15.44 -13.89
C THR A 221 -9.73 -14.29 -13.58
N SER A 222 -9.52 -13.99 -12.29
CA SER A 222 -8.56 -12.96 -11.88
C SER A 222 -7.21 -13.18 -12.58
N ALA A 223 -6.68 -12.14 -13.22
CA ALA A 223 -5.34 -12.19 -13.81
C ALA A 223 -4.29 -12.40 -12.71
N TYR A 224 -4.51 -11.82 -11.53
CA TYR A 224 -3.65 -12.01 -10.38
C TYR A 224 -3.68 -13.46 -9.89
N TRP A 225 -2.50 -14.07 -9.75
CA TRP A 225 -2.33 -15.47 -9.31
C TRP A 225 -1.46 -15.64 -8.05
N GLY A 226 -1.10 -14.54 -7.39
CA GLY A 226 -0.34 -14.60 -6.14
C GLY A 226 -1.19 -14.94 -4.90
N PRO A 227 -0.56 -14.96 -3.70
CA PRO A 227 -1.20 -15.41 -2.47
C PRO A 227 -2.16 -14.39 -1.83
N GLN A 228 -2.11 -13.10 -2.21
CA GLN A 228 -2.92 -12.06 -1.59
C GLN A 228 -4.40 -12.13 -2.03
N SER A 229 -5.32 -11.76 -1.14
CA SER A 229 -6.76 -11.67 -1.47
C SER A 229 -7.07 -10.46 -2.34
N LEU A 230 -6.52 -9.30 -1.97
CA LEU A 230 -6.65 -8.03 -2.67
C LEU A 230 -5.28 -7.37 -2.77
N THR A 231 -4.81 -7.09 -3.99
CA THR A 231 -3.52 -6.43 -4.20
C THR A 231 -3.44 -5.70 -5.54
N ALA A 232 -2.47 -4.79 -5.62
CA ALA A 232 -2.02 -4.15 -6.84
C ALA A 232 -0.48 -4.08 -6.83
N PRO A 233 0.20 -4.31 -7.97
CA PRO A 233 1.65 -4.43 -8.00
C PRO A 233 2.34 -3.09 -7.71
N TYR A 234 3.30 -3.13 -6.80
CA TYR A 234 4.18 -1.99 -6.52
C TYR A 234 5.44 -2.07 -7.37
N TYR A 235 5.54 -1.17 -8.35
CA TYR A 235 6.59 -1.13 -9.35
C TYR A 235 7.55 0.03 -9.09
N ALA A 236 8.85 -0.28 -9.00
CA ALA A 236 9.90 0.72 -8.77
C ALA A 236 10.48 1.30 -10.07
N GLY A 237 10.27 0.65 -11.21
CA GLY A 237 10.95 0.94 -12.47
C GLY A 237 12.08 -0.05 -12.74
N ALA A 238 12.02 -0.74 -13.88
CA ALA A 238 13.03 -1.74 -14.26
C ALA A 238 14.41 -1.10 -14.46
N MET A 239 14.43 0.11 -15.03
CA MET A 239 15.67 0.88 -15.16
C MET A 239 16.29 1.18 -13.80
N LEU A 240 15.48 1.59 -12.81
CA LEU A 240 15.99 1.94 -11.48
C LEU A 240 16.43 0.71 -10.68
N CYS A 241 15.76 -0.43 -10.83
CA CYS A 241 16.21 -1.70 -10.26
C CYS A 241 17.57 -2.14 -10.83
N PHE A 242 17.78 -2.00 -12.14
CA PHE A 242 19.10 -2.20 -12.76
C PHE A 242 20.16 -1.25 -12.17
N LEU A 243 19.82 0.04 -12.05
CA LEU A 243 20.74 1.02 -11.48
C LEU A 243 21.03 0.77 -10.01
N PHE A 244 20.06 0.29 -9.23
CA PHE A 244 20.24 -0.10 -7.83
C PHE A 244 21.33 -1.17 -7.69
N LEU A 245 21.31 -2.20 -8.55
CA LEU A 245 22.38 -3.21 -8.59
C LEU A 245 23.74 -2.57 -8.93
N GLY A 246 23.77 -1.65 -9.89
CA GLY A 246 24.97 -0.84 -10.18
C GLY A 246 25.42 0.01 -8.99
N GLY A 247 24.48 0.57 -8.25
CA GLY A 247 24.73 1.39 -7.06
C GLY A 247 25.42 0.63 -5.95
N LEU A 248 25.17 -0.67 -5.80
CA LEU A 248 25.92 -1.53 -4.87
C LEU A 248 27.43 -1.57 -5.19
N PHE A 249 27.81 -1.42 -6.46
CA PHE A 249 29.21 -1.42 -6.88
C PHE A 249 29.85 -0.03 -6.92
N PHE A 250 29.08 1.00 -7.29
CA PHE A 250 29.62 2.31 -7.62
C PHE A 250 29.44 3.36 -6.51
N ALA A 251 28.38 3.24 -5.68
CA ALA A 251 28.15 4.18 -4.61
C ALA A 251 29.21 4.04 -3.49
N PRO A 252 29.46 5.10 -2.70
CA PRO A 252 30.29 5.00 -1.51
C PRO A 252 29.76 3.91 -0.58
N ARG A 253 30.66 3.04 -0.07
CA ARG A 253 30.30 1.85 0.73
C ARG A 253 29.29 2.14 1.83
N ARG A 254 29.51 3.21 2.59
CA ARG A 254 28.58 3.67 3.64
C ARG A 254 27.16 3.88 3.12
N LEU A 255 27.01 4.50 1.95
CA LEU A 255 25.70 4.77 1.34
C LEU A 255 25.06 3.49 0.80
N ALA A 256 25.86 2.63 0.16
CA ALA A 256 25.41 1.34 -0.32
C ALA A 256 24.87 0.45 0.82
N TYR A 257 25.58 0.38 1.95
CA TYR A 257 25.17 -0.46 3.08
C TYR A 257 23.81 -0.07 3.64
N TRP A 258 23.59 1.19 4.03
CA TRP A 258 22.31 1.54 4.64
C TRP A 258 21.15 1.46 3.65
N LEU A 259 21.36 1.84 2.38
CA LEU A 259 20.31 1.75 1.36
C LEU A 259 19.97 0.30 1.02
N PHE A 260 20.96 -0.57 0.92
CA PHE A 260 20.74 -2.00 0.74
C PHE A 260 20.01 -2.60 1.94
N THR A 261 20.42 -2.28 3.17
CA THR A 261 19.75 -2.74 4.39
C THR A 261 18.31 -2.26 4.46
N VAL A 262 18.02 -1.00 4.08
CA VAL A 262 16.65 -0.47 4.02
C VAL A 262 15.81 -1.22 2.98
N THR A 263 16.34 -1.43 1.77
CA THR A 263 15.65 -2.21 0.73
C THR A 263 15.33 -3.62 1.24
N PHE A 264 16.33 -4.31 1.79
CA PHE A 264 16.19 -5.68 2.29
C PHE A 264 15.22 -5.78 3.46
N LEU A 265 15.33 -4.89 4.45
CA LEU A 265 14.45 -4.84 5.61
C LEU A 265 12.99 -4.59 5.18
N GLY A 266 12.75 -3.66 4.25
CA GLY A 266 11.40 -3.40 3.75
C GLY A 266 10.78 -4.61 3.04
N ILE A 267 11.57 -5.35 2.25
CA ILE A 267 11.14 -6.61 1.61
C ILE A 267 10.78 -7.64 2.68
N VAL A 268 11.66 -7.88 3.66
CA VAL A 268 11.47 -8.86 4.75
C VAL A 268 10.23 -8.56 5.58
N VAL A 269 10.01 -7.29 5.93
CA VAL A 269 8.81 -6.86 6.67
C VAL A 269 7.56 -7.01 5.79
N SER A 270 7.66 -6.76 4.49
CA SER A 270 6.51 -6.90 3.59
C SER A 270 6.00 -8.33 3.45
N TRP A 271 6.84 -9.34 3.72
CA TRP A 271 6.45 -10.75 3.63
C TRP A 271 5.45 -11.20 4.70
N GLY A 272 5.34 -10.47 5.81
CA GLY A 272 4.33 -10.75 6.84
C GLY A 272 4.25 -12.21 7.26
N SER A 273 3.06 -12.80 7.11
CA SER A 273 2.80 -14.20 7.48
C SER A 273 3.64 -15.22 6.70
N HIS A 274 4.10 -14.90 5.48
CA HIS A 274 4.99 -15.76 4.70
C HIS A 274 6.41 -15.84 5.28
N PHE A 275 6.79 -14.91 6.15
CA PHE A 275 8.01 -14.98 6.96
C PHE A 275 7.72 -14.60 8.41
N SER A 276 6.93 -15.47 9.05
CA SER A 276 6.37 -15.26 10.39
C SER A 276 7.44 -15.11 11.48
N MET A 277 8.60 -15.76 11.36
CA MET A 277 9.66 -15.69 12.37
C MET A 277 10.07 -14.24 12.70
N VAL A 278 10.37 -13.44 11.66
CA VAL A 278 10.74 -12.03 11.85
C VAL A 278 9.52 -11.16 12.10
N ASN A 279 8.44 -11.37 11.34
CA ASN A 279 7.28 -10.49 11.40
C ASN A 279 6.49 -10.62 12.71
N TYR A 280 6.37 -11.82 13.27
CA TYR A 280 5.73 -12.02 14.57
C TYR A 280 6.62 -11.51 15.70
N PHE A 281 7.94 -11.66 15.59
CA PHE A 281 8.87 -11.03 16.53
C PHE A 281 8.69 -9.51 16.56
N LEU A 282 8.65 -8.85 15.39
CA LEU A 282 8.38 -7.42 15.29
C LEU A 282 7.00 -7.07 15.87
N PHE A 283 5.97 -7.85 15.56
CA PHE A 283 4.62 -7.62 16.06
C PHE A 283 4.52 -7.68 17.58
N ASP A 284 5.18 -8.67 18.18
CA ASP A 284 5.08 -8.95 19.61
C ASP A 284 5.98 -8.02 20.45
N HIS A 285 7.10 -7.52 19.90
CA HIS A 285 8.12 -6.80 20.68
C HIS A 285 8.37 -5.35 20.25
N PHE A 286 8.15 -4.97 18.99
CA PHE A 286 8.44 -3.60 18.54
C PHE A 286 7.30 -2.64 18.88
N PRO A 287 7.58 -1.50 19.56
CA PRO A 287 6.56 -0.56 20.00
C PRO A 287 5.68 -0.05 18.83
N GLY A 288 4.37 -0.22 18.96
CA GLY A 288 3.39 0.28 17.99
C GLY A 288 3.22 -0.55 16.72
N PHE A 289 4.06 -1.57 16.48
CA PHE A 289 3.95 -2.43 15.30
C PHE A 289 2.64 -3.23 15.29
N ASN A 290 2.18 -3.67 16.47
CA ASN A 290 0.90 -4.37 16.67
C ASN A 290 -0.37 -3.54 16.36
N LYS A 291 -0.21 -2.28 15.93
CA LYS A 291 -1.29 -1.38 15.52
C LYS A 291 -1.48 -1.30 14.00
N PHE A 292 -0.61 -1.96 13.21
CA PHE A 292 -0.66 -1.97 11.75
C PHE A 292 -1.63 -3.01 11.20
N ARG A 293 -2.21 -2.70 10.02
CA ARG A 293 -3.28 -3.50 9.39
C ARG A 293 -2.85 -4.28 8.16
N SER A 294 -1.65 -3.98 7.67
CA SER A 294 -1.12 -4.52 6.44
C SER A 294 0.37 -4.26 6.44
N VAL A 295 1.20 -5.29 6.33
CA VAL A 295 2.65 -5.11 6.32
C VAL A 295 3.23 -4.93 4.92
N THR A 296 2.43 -5.16 3.86
CA THR A 296 2.84 -4.96 2.47
C THR A 296 3.30 -3.53 2.18
N PHE A 297 2.79 -2.55 2.93
CA PHE A 297 3.20 -1.15 2.81
C PHE A 297 4.68 -0.92 3.16
N ALA A 298 5.37 -1.85 3.82
CA ALA A 298 6.81 -1.78 4.03
C ALA A 298 7.61 -1.73 2.73
N ILE A 299 7.01 -2.12 1.58
CA ILE A 299 7.58 -1.92 0.23
C ILE A 299 7.86 -0.44 -0.09
N ILE A 300 7.31 0.52 0.66
CA ILE A 300 7.72 1.92 0.48
C ILE A 300 9.22 2.13 0.77
N MET A 301 9.81 1.33 1.65
CA MET A 301 11.24 1.40 1.97
C MET A 301 12.14 1.06 0.77
N PRO A 302 11.96 -0.07 0.05
CA PRO A 302 12.68 -0.32 -1.19
C PRO A 302 12.33 0.68 -2.30
N LEU A 303 11.08 1.11 -2.44
CA LEU A 303 10.70 2.17 -3.41
C LEU A 303 11.42 3.50 -3.15
N PHE A 304 11.72 3.81 -1.89
CA PHE A 304 12.53 4.94 -1.49
C PHE A 304 14.03 4.70 -1.70
N ALA A 305 14.55 3.52 -1.40
CA ALA A 305 15.99 3.26 -1.41
C ALA A 305 16.55 2.95 -2.81
N ILE A 306 15.79 2.24 -3.65
CA ILE A 306 16.18 1.81 -5.01
C ILE A 306 16.61 2.99 -5.90
N PRO A 307 15.78 4.04 -6.09
CA PRO A 307 16.17 5.16 -6.95
C PRO A 307 17.34 5.94 -6.35
N LEU A 308 17.39 6.08 -5.02
CA LEU A 308 18.45 6.86 -4.35
C LEU A 308 19.80 6.18 -4.53
N LEU A 309 19.92 4.89 -4.23
CA LEU A 309 21.17 4.16 -4.40
C LEU A 309 21.58 4.07 -5.87
N GLY A 310 20.62 3.81 -6.76
CA GLY A 310 20.89 3.68 -8.18
C GLY A 310 21.46 4.96 -8.80
N LEU A 311 20.89 6.12 -8.45
CA LEU A 311 21.34 7.41 -8.99
C LEU A 311 22.62 7.93 -8.34
N ILE A 312 22.84 7.67 -7.04
CA ILE A 312 24.15 7.89 -6.41
C ILE A 312 25.22 7.04 -7.10
N GLY A 313 24.90 5.76 -7.37
CA GLY A 313 25.78 4.85 -8.11
C GLY A 313 26.14 5.38 -9.48
N LEU A 314 25.14 5.81 -10.24
CA LEU A 314 25.32 6.36 -11.58
C LEU A 314 26.14 7.65 -11.59
N GLU A 315 25.89 8.56 -10.65
CA GLU A 315 26.69 9.77 -10.47
C GLU A 315 28.17 9.44 -10.24
N ASN A 316 28.45 8.47 -9.35
CA ASN A 316 29.83 8.03 -9.08
C ASN A 316 30.47 7.34 -10.27
N LEU A 317 29.69 6.60 -11.08
CA LEU A 317 30.18 6.00 -12.32
C LEU A 317 30.58 7.09 -13.34
N PHE A 318 29.79 8.17 -13.47
CA PHE A 318 30.12 9.28 -14.37
C PHE A 318 31.38 10.03 -13.94
N GLN A 319 31.62 10.18 -12.64
CA GLN A 319 32.85 10.78 -12.12
C GLN A 319 34.08 9.91 -12.37
N LYS A 320 33.95 8.58 -12.27
CA LYS A 320 35.06 7.63 -12.48
C LYS A 320 35.34 7.30 -13.95
N GLY A 321 34.35 7.40 -14.83
CA GLY A 321 34.45 7.01 -16.24
C GLY A 321 34.48 5.50 -16.47
N LEU A 322 34.68 5.10 -17.73
CA LEU A 322 34.66 3.70 -18.18
C LEU A 322 36.06 3.07 -18.17
N THR A 323 36.50 2.57 -17.02
CA THR A 323 37.69 1.72 -16.91
C THR A 323 37.32 0.26 -17.18
N LYS A 324 38.33 -0.64 -17.32
CA LYS A 324 38.09 -2.09 -17.46
C LYS A 324 37.26 -2.64 -16.30
N GLU A 325 37.50 -2.15 -15.08
CA GLU A 325 36.80 -2.57 -13.87
C GLU A 325 35.36 -2.02 -13.83
N THR A 326 35.16 -0.73 -14.10
CA THR A 326 33.81 -0.15 -14.05
C THR A 326 32.92 -0.70 -15.17
N ARG A 327 33.49 -0.97 -16.35
CA ARG A 327 32.79 -1.68 -17.43
C ARG A 327 32.32 -3.07 -17.00
N ARG A 328 33.18 -3.85 -16.35
CA ARG A 328 32.85 -5.20 -15.87
C ARG A 328 31.70 -5.16 -14.85
N LYS A 329 31.77 -4.26 -13.87
CA LYS A 329 30.72 -4.07 -12.85
C LYS A 329 29.38 -3.61 -13.44
N LEU A 330 29.42 -2.74 -14.45
CA LEU A 330 28.23 -2.29 -15.16
C LEU A 330 27.57 -3.45 -15.94
N ILE A 331 28.39 -4.26 -16.64
CA ILE A 331 27.93 -5.46 -17.33
C ILE A 331 27.32 -6.47 -16.34
N TYR A 332 27.92 -6.67 -15.16
CA TYR A 332 27.36 -7.55 -14.14
C TYR A 332 26.01 -7.07 -13.63
N SER A 333 25.84 -5.76 -13.44
CA SER A 333 24.55 -5.19 -13.05
C SER A 333 23.50 -5.40 -14.14
N PHE A 334 23.90 -5.24 -15.41
CA PHE A 334 23.04 -5.48 -16.57
C PHE A 334 22.65 -6.96 -16.71
N ILE A 335 23.61 -7.88 -16.61
CA ILE A 335 23.36 -9.32 -16.66
C ILE A 335 22.49 -9.77 -15.48
N ALA A 336 22.68 -9.24 -14.29
CA ALA A 336 21.87 -9.61 -13.13
C ALA A 336 20.40 -9.20 -13.30
N ALA A 337 20.13 -7.94 -13.64
CA ALA A 337 18.75 -7.47 -13.82
C ALA A 337 18.12 -7.98 -15.12
N GLY A 338 18.82 -7.84 -16.24
CA GLY A 338 18.36 -8.27 -17.56
C GLY A 338 18.30 -9.78 -17.71
N GLY A 339 19.26 -10.51 -17.13
CA GLY A 339 19.27 -11.97 -17.11
C GLY A 339 18.13 -12.55 -16.29
N LEU A 340 17.75 -11.93 -15.17
CA LEU A 340 16.55 -12.33 -14.43
C LEU A 340 15.28 -12.13 -15.26
N CYS A 341 15.15 -10.99 -15.96
CA CYS A 341 14.04 -10.76 -16.88
C CYS A 341 14.00 -11.78 -18.03
N ALA A 342 15.15 -12.06 -18.65
CA ALA A 342 15.27 -13.03 -19.74
C ALA A 342 14.96 -14.45 -19.26
N LEU A 343 15.45 -14.85 -18.08
CA LEU A 343 15.15 -16.13 -17.46
C LEU A 343 13.64 -16.28 -17.24
N LEU A 344 13.01 -15.29 -16.60
CA LEU A 344 11.56 -15.31 -16.34
C LEU A 344 10.74 -15.31 -17.63
N LEU A 345 11.18 -14.63 -18.68
CA LEU A 345 10.55 -14.66 -20.00
C LEU A 345 10.56 -16.07 -20.61
N LEU A 346 11.68 -16.80 -20.49
CA LEU A 346 11.83 -18.16 -21.02
C LEU A 346 11.01 -19.17 -20.20
N ILE A 347 11.09 -19.11 -18.87
CA ILE A 347 10.45 -20.10 -17.99
C ILE A 347 8.96 -19.82 -17.71
N ALA A 348 8.42 -18.67 -18.14
CA ALA A 348 7.07 -18.22 -17.79
C ALA A 348 5.99 -19.30 -17.96
N GLY A 349 6.04 -20.06 -19.06
CA GLY A 349 5.06 -21.11 -19.36
C GLY A 349 5.18 -22.38 -18.52
N TYR A 350 6.28 -22.55 -17.79
CA TYR A 350 6.52 -23.70 -16.89
C TYR A 350 6.23 -23.37 -15.42
N LEU A 351 5.89 -22.12 -15.11
CA LEU A 351 5.48 -21.72 -13.77
C LEU A 351 4.07 -22.24 -13.47
N PRO A 352 3.69 -22.46 -12.20
CA PRO A 352 2.38 -22.97 -11.82
C PRO A 352 1.21 -22.09 -12.32
N LEU A 353 1.36 -20.76 -12.25
CA LEU A 353 0.43 -19.73 -12.76
C LEU A 353 -1.04 -19.90 -12.32
N LEU A 354 -1.29 -20.64 -11.24
CA LEU A 354 -2.59 -20.87 -10.63
C LEU A 354 -2.51 -20.55 -9.13
N ARG A 355 -3.64 -20.11 -8.57
CA ARG A 355 -3.84 -19.93 -7.13
C ARG A 355 -4.33 -21.24 -6.53
N ARG A 356 -4.10 -21.38 -5.22
CA ARG A 356 -4.69 -22.46 -4.45
C ARG A 356 -6.21 -22.47 -4.63
N GLY A 357 -6.77 -23.63 -4.98
CA GLY A 357 -8.20 -23.80 -5.21
C GLY A 357 -8.64 -23.62 -6.67
N GLU A 358 -7.85 -22.95 -7.51
CA GLU A 358 -8.11 -22.89 -8.96
C GLU A 358 -7.80 -24.22 -9.65
N GLU A 359 -7.11 -25.14 -8.97
CA GLU A 359 -6.85 -26.51 -9.45
C GLU A 359 -8.14 -27.32 -9.63
N ASN A 360 -9.25 -26.91 -8.97
CA ASN A 360 -10.54 -27.58 -9.06
C ASN A 360 -11.42 -27.04 -10.21
N LEU A 361 -10.96 -26.03 -10.95
CA LEU A 361 -11.68 -25.48 -12.10
C LEU A 361 -11.55 -26.42 -13.31
N PRO A 362 -12.47 -26.35 -14.29
CA PRO A 362 -12.36 -27.14 -15.52
C PRO A 362 -11.02 -26.97 -16.21
N GLU A 363 -10.43 -28.06 -16.69
CA GLU A 363 -9.08 -28.07 -17.28
C GLU A 363 -8.94 -27.05 -18.41
N TRP A 364 -9.92 -27.00 -19.31
CA TRP A 364 -9.97 -26.05 -20.43
C TRP A 364 -9.88 -24.59 -19.97
N LEU A 365 -10.44 -24.25 -18.81
CA LEU A 365 -10.42 -22.90 -18.25
C LEU A 365 -9.06 -22.62 -17.61
N THR A 366 -8.55 -23.57 -16.82
CA THR A 366 -7.23 -23.43 -16.18
C THR A 366 -6.10 -23.31 -17.21
N ASP A 367 -6.17 -24.01 -18.34
CA ASP A 367 -5.21 -23.91 -19.43
C ASP A 367 -5.25 -22.54 -20.12
N ALA A 368 -6.46 -22.04 -20.39
CA ALA A 368 -6.63 -20.70 -20.94
C ALA A 368 -6.09 -19.62 -19.98
N MET A 369 -6.38 -19.74 -18.69
CA MET A 369 -5.87 -18.84 -17.64
C MET A 369 -4.34 -18.90 -17.52
N ARG A 370 -3.75 -20.11 -17.52
CA ARG A 370 -2.28 -20.28 -17.49
C ARG A 370 -1.64 -19.63 -18.71
N TYR A 371 -2.21 -19.80 -19.90
CA TYR A 371 -1.69 -19.16 -21.10
C TYR A 371 -1.68 -17.63 -20.99
N ASP A 372 -2.81 -17.04 -20.60
CA ASP A 372 -2.93 -15.59 -20.52
C ASP A 372 -2.02 -15.01 -19.42
N ARG A 373 -1.96 -15.64 -18.24
CA ARG A 373 -1.05 -15.25 -17.16
C ARG A 373 0.43 -15.36 -17.57
N ALA A 374 0.81 -16.41 -18.29
CA ALA A 374 2.14 -16.54 -18.86
C ALA A 374 2.45 -15.42 -19.86
N SER A 375 1.47 -15.06 -20.70
CA SER A 375 1.57 -13.97 -21.67
C SER A 375 1.77 -12.61 -21.00
N LEU A 376 1.01 -12.32 -19.93
CA LEU A 376 1.16 -11.10 -19.13
C LEU A 376 2.57 -10.98 -18.53
N LEU A 377 3.08 -12.08 -17.95
CA LEU A 377 4.43 -12.15 -17.39
C LEU A 377 5.48 -11.93 -18.49
N ARG A 378 5.41 -12.64 -19.61
CA ARG A 378 6.35 -12.50 -20.74
C ARG A 378 6.39 -11.08 -21.30
N GLY A 379 5.22 -10.47 -21.49
CA GLY A 379 5.10 -9.10 -21.98
C GLY A 379 5.81 -8.09 -21.07
N ASP A 380 5.60 -8.20 -19.75
CA ASP A 380 6.22 -7.28 -18.79
C ASP A 380 7.70 -7.59 -18.52
N ALA A 381 8.12 -8.86 -18.62
CA ALA A 381 9.54 -9.25 -18.58
C ALA A 381 10.29 -8.67 -19.79
N MET A 382 9.70 -8.76 -21.00
CA MET A 382 10.26 -8.19 -22.23
C MET A 382 10.33 -6.66 -22.16
N ARG A 383 9.26 -6.00 -21.70
CA ARG A 383 9.24 -4.55 -21.46
C ARG A 383 10.35 -4.14 -20.49
N SER A 384 10.49 -4.84 -19.37
CA SER A 384 11.50 -4.54 -18.35
C SER A 384 12.92 -4.73 -18.91
N LEU A 385 13.15 -5.80 -19.67
CA LEU A 385 14.40 -6.04 -20.39
C LEU A 385 14.72 -4.91 -21.38
N ALA A 386 13.72 -4.41 -22.13
CA ALA A 386 13.90 -3.32 -23.07
C ALA A 386 14.31 -2.01 -22.37
N PHE A 387 13.67 -1.65 -21.25
CA PHE A 387 14.06 -0.46 -20.47
C PHE A 387 15.47 -0.60 -19.86
N ILE A 388 15.83 -1.79 -19.36
CA ILE A 388 17.18 -2.07 -18.84
C ILE A 388 18.23 -1.95 -19.95
N ALA A 389 17.96 -2.52 -21.14
CA ALA A 389 18.85 -2.44 -22.29
C ALA A 389 18.99 -1.00 -22.81
N ALA A 390 17.89 -0.26 -22.91
CA ALA A 390 17.90 1.15 -23.29
C ALA A 390 18.72 1.99 -22.30
N ALA A 391 18.52 1.80 -21.00
CA ALA A 391 19.29 2.50 -19.97
C ALA A 391 20.79 2.17 -20.03
N PHE A 392 21.12 0.88 -20.14
CA PHE A 392 22.51 0.43 -20.27
C PHE A 392 23.19 1.02 -21.52
N GLY A 393 22.51 0.99 -22.67
CA GLY A 393 22.98 1.60 -23.91
C GLY A 393 23.19 3.11 -23.77
N LEU A 394 22.22 3.82 -23.19
CA LEU A 394 22.27 5.27 -23.00
C LEU A 394 23.44 5.70 -22.10
N ILE A 395 23.66 4.97 -21.00
CA ILE A 395 24.79 5.17 -20.08
C ILE A 395 26.12 4.96 -20.83
N LEU A 396 26.22 3.88 -21.61
CA LEU A 396 27.40 3.56 -22.39
C LEU A 396 27.71 4.60 -23.49
N PHE A 397 26.70 5.20 -24.10
CA PHE A 397 26.86 6.29 -25.07
C PHE A 397 27.34 7.58 -24.39
N HIS A 398 26.74 7.93 -23.25
CA HIS A 398 27.11 9.13 -22.52
C HIS A 398 28.54 9.07 -21.98
N ILE A 399 28.94 7.96 -21.34
CA ILE A 399 30.30 7.84 -20.77
C ILE A 399 31.38 7.85 -21.87
N ARG A 400 31.05 7.37 -23.08
CA ARG A 400 31.95 7.49 -24.25
C ARG A 400 32.01 8.90 -24.86
N ARG A 401 31.44 9.90 -24.17
CA ARG A 401 31.37 11.31 -24.61
C ARG A 401 30.70 11.51 -25.97
N ARG A 402 29.79 10.60 -26.34
CA ARG A 402 29.01 10.71 -27.59
C ARG A 402 27.72 11.51 -27.43
N MET A 403 27.44 12.04 -26.24
CA MET A 403 26.19 12.73 -25.94
C MET A 403 26.37 13.77 -24.83
N PRO A 404 25.93 15.04 -25.05
CA PRO A 404 25.95 16.08 -24.03
C PRO A 404 25.11 15.71 -22.79
N GLU A 405 25.47 16.26 -21.63
CA GLU A 405 24.78 15.94 -20.36
C GLU A 405 23.30 16.31 -20.40
N MET A 406 22.94 17.47 -20.97
CA MET A 406 21.54 17.91 -21.02
C MET A 406 20.67 16.96 -21.85
N VAL A 407 21.20 16.48 -22.98
CA VAL A 407 20.52 15.52 -23.86
C VAL A 407 20.38 14.18 -23.15
N PHE A 408 21.45 13.69 -22.52
CA PHE A 408 21.40 12.48 -21.71
C PHE A 408 20.34 12.59 -20.60
N GLY A 409 20.36 13.69 -19.84
CA GLY A 409 19.43 13.95 -18.75
C GLY A 409 17.98 13.95 -19.21
N ALA A 410 17.66 14.64 -20.31
CA ALA A 410 16.31 14.70 -20.86
C ALA A 410 15.81 13.32 -21.33
N ILE A 411 16.62 12.57 -22.08
CA ILE A 411 16.25 11.23 -22.55
C ILE A 411 16.11 10.28 -21.35
N PHE A 412 17.05 10.32 -20.41
CA PHE A 412 17.06 9.46 -19.25
C PHE A 412 15.88 9.73 -18.32
N ALA A 413 15.53 10.99 -18.08
CA ALA A 413 14.35 11.37 -17.31
C ALA A 413 13.04 10.94 -18.00
N THR A 414 12.97 11.08 -19.33
CA THR A 414 11.83 10.64 -20.13
C THR A 414 11.68 9.12 -20.08
N LEU A 415 12.76 8.36 -20.23
CA LEU A 415 12.75 6.91 -20.09
C LEU A 415 12.35 6.47 -18.68
N ALA A 416 12.88 7.12 -17.63
CA ALA A 416 12.51 6.84 -16.25
C ALA A 416 11.01 7.05 -16.01
N ALA A 417 10.48 8.16 -16.50
CA ALA A 417 9.06 8.49 -16.38
C ALA A 417 8.20 7.52 -17.20
N ALA A 418 8.57 7.22 -18.45
CA ALA A 418 7.84 6.30 -19.32
C ALA A 418 7.82 4.86 -18.76
N ASP A 419 8.92 4.43 -18.13
CA ASP A 419 9.02 3.14 -17.46
C ASP A 419 7.91 3.00 -16.41
N VAL A 420 7.84 3.92 -15.43
CA VAL A 420 6.84 3.82 -14.36
C VAL A 420 5.43 4.23 -14.81
N LEU A 421 5.27 5.31 -15.59
CA LEU A 421 3.96 5.81 -16.03
C LEU A 421 3.25 4.82 -16.96
N GLY A 422 3.98 4.10 -17.80
CA GLY A 422 3.39 3.10 -18.69
C GLY A 422 2.73 1.95 -17.92
N VAL A 423 3.14 1.71 -16.67
CA VAL A 423 2.50 0.75 -15.76
C VAL A 423 1.37 1.44 -14.99
N SER A 424 1.65 2.59 -14.38
CA SER A 424 0.69 3.33 -13.57
C SER A 424 -0.60 3.71 -14.34
N ARG A 425 -0.50 3.99 -15.65
CA ARG A 425 -1.68 4.26 -16.51
C ARG A 425 -2.62 3.07 -16.70
N ARG A 426 -2.14 1.84 -16.48
CA ARG A 426 -2.97 0.63 -16.59
C ARG A 426 -3.94 0.52 -15.42
N ASP A 427 -3.48 0.93 -14.23
CA ASP A 427 -4.26 0.91 -13.00
C ASP A 427 -5.02 2.24 -12.77
N PHE A 428 -4.56 3.33 -13.38
CA PHE A 428 -5.17 4.66 -13.34
C PHE A 428 -5.26 5.28 -14.74
N GLY A 429 -6.29 4.88 -15.48
CA GLY A 429 -6.53 5.24 -16.88
C GLY A 429 -7.67 6.24 -17.06
N GLU A 430 -8.14 6.40 -18.30
CA GLU A 430 -9.17 7.38 -18.67
C GLU A 430 -10.48 7.19 -17.89
N ASN A 431 -10.86 5.93 -17.61
CA ASN A 431 -12.07 5.58 -16.86
C ASN A 431 -12.07 6.08 -15.40
N ASN A 432 -10.90 6.42 -14.86
CA ASN A 432 -10.77 6.98 -13.52
C ASN A 432 -11.01 8.50 -13.50
N TYR A 433 -10.92 9.20 -14.64
CA TYR A 433 -11.18 10.63 -14.72
C TYR A 433 -12.67 10.86 -14.92
N ARG A 434 -13.31 11.52 -13.94
CA ARG A 434 -14.72 11.87 -14.01
C ARG A 434 -14.89 13.39 -13.97
N PRO A 435 -15.74 13.99 -14.81
CA PRO A 435 -16.13 15.39 -14.67
C PRO A 435 -16.70 15.65 -13.28
N LYS A 436 -16.33 16.77 -12.66
CA LYS A 436 -16.75 17.14 -11.28
C LYS A 436 -18.28 17.16 -11.08
N ARG A 437 -19.06 17.28 -12.16
CA ARG A 437 -20.53 17.30 -12.17
C ARG A 437 -21.16 15.91 -12.05
N GLU A 438 -20.41 14.83 -12.28
CA GLU A 438 -20.87 13.43 -12.23
C GLU A 438 -20.51 12.72 -10.90
N ASN A 439 -20.50 13.44 -9.78
CA ASN A 439 -20.34 12.81 -8.46
C ASN A 439 -21.61 12.02 -8.08
N SER A 440 -21.83 10.90 -8.77
CA SER A 440 -22.93 9.96 -8.53
C SER A 440 -22.84 9.29 -7.15
N PHE A 441 -21.66 9.30 -6.51
CA PHE A 441 -21.49 8.78 -5.15
C PHE A 441 -22.40 9.49 -4.13
N THR A 442 -22.67 10.78 -4.33
CA THR A 442 -23.58 11.58 -3.49
C THR A 442 -24.99 11.72 -4.07
N ALA A 443 -25.31 11.03 -5.18
CA ALA A 443 -26.67 10.97 -5.67
C ALA A 443 -27.46 9.95 -4.83
N PRO A 444 -28.64 10.31 -4.28
CA PRO A 444 -29.48 9.37 -3.54
C PRO A 444 -29.97 8.24 -4.46
N THR A 445 -30.05 7.02 -3.95
CA THR A 445 -30.71 5.90 -4.66
C THR A 445 -32.23 5.99 -4.51
N PRO A 446 -33.02 5.26 -5.30
CA PRO A 446 -34.45 5.14 -5.07
C PRO A 446 -34.83 4.68 -3.65
N ALA A 447 -34.01 3.80 -3.03
CA ALA A 447 -34.17 3.44 -1.63
C ALA A 447 -33.92 4.64 -0.69
N ASP A 448 -32.85 5.41 -0.93
CA ASP A 448 -32.56 6.62 -0.15
C ASP A 448 -33.70 7.64 -0.27
N GLU A 449 -34.20 7.90 -1.48
CA GLU A 449 -35.30 8.82 -1.71
C GLU A 449 -36.59 8.40 -0.98
N ALA A 450 -36.88 7.10 -0.95
CA ALA A 450 -38.03 6.57 -0.21
C ALA A 450 -37.88 6.78 1.30
N ILE A 451 -36.69 6.50 1.85
CA ILE A 451 -36.40 6.67 3.28
C ILE A 451 -36.39 8.15 3.67
N LEU A 452 -35.83 9.03 2.84
CA LEU A 452 -35.75 10.48 3.09
C LEU A 452 -37.13 11.16 3.17
N ARG A 453 -38.20 10.52 2.70
CA ARG A 453 -39.58 11.00 2.89
C ARG A 453 -40.06 10.84 4.33
N ASP A 454 -39.56 9.84 5.05
CA ASP A 454 -39.85 9.66 6.46
C ASP A 454 -39.05 10.67 7.30
N LYS A 455 -39.77 11.55 7.99
CA LYS A 455 -39.18 12.59 8.87
C LYS A 455 -39.15 12.19 10.35
N SER A 456 -39.61 10.98 10.68
CA SER A 456 -39.52 10.45 12.04
C SER A 456 -38.06 10.19 12.44
N ASN A 457 -37.81 9.99 13.73
CA ASN A 457 -36.48 9.68 14.21
C ASN A 457 -36.25 8.16 14.16
N PHE A 458 -35.35 7.72 13.29
CA PHE A 458 -34.97 6.33 13.12
C PHE A 458 -33.49 6.21 12.74
N ARG A 459 -33.00 4.97 12.75
CA ARG A 459 -31.71 4.61 12.17
C ARG A 459 -31.87 3.62 11.03
N VAL A 460 -30.88 3.61 10.14
CA VAL A 460 -30.84 2.76 8.94
C VAL A 460 -29.70 1.76 9.06
N LEU A 461 -29.98 0.51 8.73
CA LEU A 461 -28.99 -0.56 8.66
C LEU A 461 -28.83 -0.99 7.20
N SER A 462 -27.67 -0.72 6.60
CA SER A 462 -27.31 -1.34 5.32
C SER A 462 -26.73 -2.73 5.56
N LEU A 463 -27.25 -3.76 4.91
CA LEU A 463 -26.66 -5.10 4.88
C LEU A 463 -25.51 -5.17 3.87
N GLN A 464 -25.43 -4.21 2.95
CA GLN A 464 -24.31 -4.08 2.03
C GLN A 464 -23.15 -3.38 2.72
N GLY A 465 -22.24 -4.18 3.29
CA GLY A 465 -21.04 -3.66 3.93
C GLY A 465 -21.35 -2.86 5.20
N THR A 466 -22.24 -3.35 6.07
CA THR A 466 -22.72 -2.67 7.29
C THR A 466 -21.67 -1.86 8.04
N PHE A 467 -20.45 -2.39 8.20
CA PHE A 467 -19.35 -1.73 8.93
C PHE A 467 -18.15 -1.33 8.06
N ASN A 468 -18.31 -1.39 6.75
CA ASN A 468 -17.32 -1.10 5.72
C ASN A 468 -17.84 -0.12 4.66
N ASP A 469 -19.04 0.43 4.84
CA ASP A 469 -19.64 1.46 3.99
C ASP A 469 -19.57 2.86 4.65
N ALA A 470 -19.47 3.90 3.83
CA ALA A 470 -19.59 5.29 4.27
C ALA A 470 -20.80 6.01 3.64
N ARG A 471 -21.41 5.45 2.59
CA ARG A 471 -22.46 6.08 1.81
C ARG A 471 -23.77 6.19 2.59
N THR A 472 -24.17 5.14 3.31
CA THR A 472 -25.40 5.16 4.12
C THR A 472 -25.39 6.31 5.13
N SER A 473 -24.23 6.56 5.75
CA SER A 473 -24.04 7.64 6.74
C SER A 473 -24.10 9.05 6.14
N TYR A 474 -23.95 9.20 4.82
CA TYR A 474 -24.07 10.47 4.13
C TYR A 474 -25.53 10.94 4.07
N PHE A 475 -26.47 10.01 3.85
CA PHE A 475 -27.90 10.32 3.72
C PHE A 475 -28.68 10.09 5.00
N HIS A 476 -28.29 9.10 5.80
CA HIS A 476 -29.09 8.60 6.92
C HIS A 476 -28.29 8.46 8.20
N ARG A 477 -29.01 8.32 9.33
CA ARG A 477 -28.43 7.95 10.62
C ARG A 477 -28.11 6.45 10.59
N SER A 478 -26.95 6.11 10.03
CA SER A 478 -26.51 4.72 9.90
C SER A 478 -26.23 4.09 11.27
N LEU A 479 -26.67 2.85 11.46
CA LEU A 479 -26.20 1.99 12.56
C LEU A 479 -24.81 1.43 12.32
N GLY A 480 -24.41 1.38 11.06
CA GLY A 480 -23.14 0.90 10.64
C GLY A 480 -22.14 2.04 10.40
N GLY A 481 -21.28 1.83 9.42
CA GLY A 481 -20.30 2.81 8.97
C GLY A 481 -18.87 2.29 9.03
N TYR A 482 -18.02 2.86 8.18
CA TYR A 482 -16.59 2.63 8.23
C TYR A 482 -15.86 3.73 9.02
N HIS A 483 -15.18 3.32 10.09
CA HIS A 483 -14.17 4.12 10.74
C HIS A 483 -12.94 3.25 10.99
N GLY A 484 -11.75 3.82 10.84
CA GLY A 484 -10.52 3.08 11.09
C GLY A 484 -10.47 2.62 12.53
N ALA A 485 -10.38 3.54 13.49
CA ALA A 485 -10.32 3.21 14.91
C ALA A 485 -11.73 3.22 15.52
N LYS A 486 -12.58 2.23 15.23
CA LYS A 486 -13.95 2.16 15.80
C LYS A 486 -13.90 2.09 17.32
N LEU A 487 -14.96 2.55 18.00
CA LEU A 487 -15.12 2.36 19.43
C LEU A 487 -15.20 0.88 19.76
N ARG A 488 -14.41 0.42 20.73
CA ARG A 488 -14.35 -0.99 21.13
C ARG A 488 -15.70 -1.51 21.58
N ARG A 489 -16.37 -0.80 22.49
CA ARG A 489 -17.70 -1.18 23.01
C ARG A 489 -18.74 -1.36 21.89
N TYR A 490 -18.66 -0.54 20.85
CA TYR A 490 -19.58 -0.65 19.72
C TYR A 490 -19.22 -1.81 18.79
N GLN A 491 -17.92 -2.07 18.58
CA GLN A 491 -17.45 -3.27 17.88
C GLN A 491 -17.87 -4.54 18.64
N ASP A 492 -17.72 -4.56 19.96
CA ASP A 492 -18.13 -5.65 20.83
C ASP A 492 -19.66 -5.89 20.74
N LEU A 493 -20.48 -4.83 20.79
CA LEU A 493 -21.93 -4.91 20.55
C LEU A 493 -22.26 -5.45 19.15
N TYR A 494 -21.51 -5.02 18.14
CA TYR A 494 -21.70 -5.47 16.78
C TYR A 494 -21.40 -6.96 16.60
N ASP A 495 -20.25 -7.41 17.11
CA ASP A 495 -19.79 -8.80 16.95
C ASP A 495 -20.62 -9.77 17.80
N SER A 496 -21.03 -9.34 19.00
CA SER A 496 -21.76 -10.19 19.95
C SER A 496 -23.27 -10.21 19.76
N ALA A 497 -23.87 -9.15 19.19
CA ALA A 497 -25.33 -9.04 19.12
C ALA A 497 -25.88 -8.62 17.76
N ILE A 498 -25.38 -7.53 17.15
CA ILE A 498 -25.92 -7.06 15.86
C ILE A 498 -25.67 -8.09 14.74
N THR A 499 -24.49 -8.71 14.71
CA THR A 499 -24.16 -9.73 13.71
C THR A 499 -25.08 -10.96 13.82
N PRO A 500 -25.30 -11.54 15.02
CA PRO A 500 -26.36 -12.53 15.21
C PRO A 500 -27.76 -12.09 14.76
N ASP A 501 -28.21 -10.88 15.11
CA ASP A 501 -29.51 -10.35 14.67
C ASP A 501 -29.61 -10.30 13.14
N ILE A 502 -28.55 -9.83 12.46
CA ILE A 502 -28.48 -9.81 10.99
C ILE A 502 -28.56 -11.24 10.42
N LYS A 503 -27.81 -12.19 10.99
CA LYS A 503 -27.84 -13.60 10.53
C LYS A 503 -29.24 -14.19 10.70
N ASN A 504 -29.88 -13.95 11.83
CA ASN A 504 -31.24 -14.39 12.10
C ASN A 504 -32.24 -13.78 11.10
N LEU A 505 -32.13 -12.47 10.84
CA LEU A 505 -32.94 -11.80 9.82
C LEU A 505 -32.78 -12.43 8.44
N ILE A 506 -31.54 -12.66 7.99
CA ILE A 506 -31.25 -13.26 6.69
C ILE A 506 -31.83 -14.67 6.60
N GLN A 507 -31.66 -15.48 7.64
CA GLN A 507 -32.21 -16.84 7.70
C GLN A 507 -33.74 -16.83 7.63
N GLN A 508 -34.40 -15.94 8.38
CA GLN A 508 -35.86 -15.77 8.36
C GLN A 508 -36.36 -15.27 7.00
N ALA A 509 -35.65 -14.34 6.37
CA ALA A 509 -35.97 -13.83 5.03
C ALA A 509 -35.91 -14.95 3.99
N GLN A 510 -34.88 -15.79 4.04
CA GLN A 510 -34.75 -16.96 3.15
C GLN A 510 -35.88 -17.98 3.36
N ALA A 511 -36.35 -18.14 4.60
CA ALA A 511 -37.49 -18.99 4.93
C ALA A 511 -38.87 -18.32 4.71
N SER A 512 -38.91 -17.08 4.19
CA SER A 512 -40.13 -16.28 4.03
C SER A 512 -40.95 -16.11 5.33
N ALA A 513 -40.28 -16.12 6.48
CA ALA A 513 -40.88 -16.11 7.81
C ALA A 513 -40.28 -14.99 8.70
N LEU A 514 -40.40 -13.73 8.23
CA LEU A 514 -39.84 -12.56 8.92
C LEU A 514 -40.55 -12.30 10.25
N ASN A 515 -39.80 -12.37 11.36
CA ASN A 515 -40.26 -11.98 12.69
C ASN A 515 -39.35 -10.89 13.29
N PHE A 516 -39.75 -9.64 13.08
CA PHE A 516 -39.00 -8.48 13.55
C PHE A 516 -38.87 -8.36 15.07
N ASN A 517 -39.74 -9.00 15.87
CA ASN A 517 -39.61 -8.99 17.33
C ASN A 517 -38.37 -9.71 17.83
N SER A 518 -37.82 -10.62 17.02
CA SER A 518 -36.59 -11.38 17.34
C SER A 518 -35.30 -10.58 17.15
N LEU A 519 -35.37 -9.39 16.55
CA LEU A 519 -34.22 -8.52 16.29
C LEU A 519 -33.94 -7.61 17.49
N HIS A 520 -33.75 -8.21 18.66
CA HIS A 520 -33.79 -7.51 19.95
C HIS A 520 -32.87 -6.27 20.00
N VAL A 521 -31.62 -6.39 19.55
CA VAL A 521 -30.65 -5.29 19.63
C VAL A 521 -30.89 -4.27 18.51
N LEU A 522 -31.29 -4.71 17.31
CA LEU A 522 -31.69 -3.77 16.27
C LEU A 522 -32.91 -2.93 16.66
N ASN A 523 -33.90 -3.55 17.32
CA ASN A 523 -35.09 -2.86 17.83
C ASN A 523 -34.71 -1.86 18.92
N MET A 524 -33.83 -2.26 19.84
CA MET A 524 -33.25 -1.41 20.89
C MET A 524 -32.54 -0.19 20.32
N LEU A 525 -31.84 -0.36 19.19
CA LEU A 525 -31.10 0.71 18.50
C LEU A 525 -31.96 1.51 17.52
N ASN A 526 -33.29 1.32 17.52
CA ASN A 526 -34.24 2.02 16.66
C ASN A 526 -33.95 1.85 15.15
N ALA A 527 -33.57 0.63 14.74
CA ALA A 527 -33.29 0.25 13.36
C ALA A 527 -34.59 0.07 12.56
N LYS A 528 -35.14 1.15 11.98
CA LYS A 528 -36.43 1.09 11.25
C LYS A 528 -36.28 0.57 9.83
N TYR A 529 -35.25 1.01 9.12
CA TYR A 529 -35.03 0.62 7.73
C TYR A 529 -33.81 -0.28 7.62
N ILE A 530 -34.00 -1.43 6.97
CA ILE A 530 -32.93 -2.39 6.68
C ILE A 530 -32.80 -2.49 5.16
N VAL A 531 -31.70 -1.99 4.62
CA VAL A 531 -31.48 -1.85 3.18
C VAL A 531 -30.53 -2.95 2.71
N TYR A 532 -30.89 -3.65 1.63
CA TYR A 532 -30.07 -4.71 1.03
C TYR A 532 -29.81 -4.50 -0.46
N GLY A 533 -30.28 -3.39 -1.03
CA GLY A 533 -30.06 -2.98 -2.42
C GLY A 533 -30.41 -1.50 -2.66
N ASP A 534 -30.25 -1.05 -3.89
CA ASP A 534 -30.42 0.36 -4.28
C ASP A 534 -31.86 0.70 -4.67
N ARG A 535 -32.68 -0.31 -5.02
CA ARG A 535 -34.05 -0.10 -5.47
C ARG A 535 -34.98 0.13 -4.28
N ALA A 536 -36.08 0.87 -4.51
CA ALA A 536 -37.05 1.18 -3.47
C ALA A 536 -37.74 -0.07 -2.85
N ASN A 537 -37.75 -1.21 -3.55
CA ASN A 537 -38.25 -2.48 -3.04
C ASN A 537 -37.18 -3.36 -2.38
N GLU A 538 -35.92 -2.91 -2.34
CA GLU A 538 -34.79 -3.60 -1.69
C GLU A 538 -34.51 -3.05 -0.28
N MET A 539 -35.60 -2.68 0.41
CA MET A 539 -35.59 -2.25 1.79
C MET A 539 -36.69 -2.96 2.58
N LEU A 540 -36.39 -3.33 3.82
CA LEU A 540 -37.35 -3.84 4.79
C LEU A 540 -37.66 -2.75 5.80
N ILE A 541 -38.94 -2.63 6.16
CA ILE A 541 -39.39 -1.77 7.25
C ILE A 541 -39.60 -2.65 8.48
N ASN A 542 -38.87 -2.35 9.54
CA ASN A 542 -39.00 -2.98 10.84
C ASN A 542 -40.05 -2.24 11.69
N PRO A 543 -41.23 -2.83 11.94
CA PRO A 543 -42.26 -2.20 12.76
C PRO A 543 -42.02 -2.35 14.26
N SER A 544 -41.11 -3.23 14.69
CA SER A 544 -40.86 -3.58 16.08
C SER A 544 -39.79 -2.71 16.76
N THR A 545 -39.46 -1.55 16.20
CA THR A 545 -38.47 -0.65 16.80
C THR A 545 -38.95 -0.09 18.13
N ASN A 546 -38.06 -0.03 19.11
CA ASN A 546 -38.38 0.49 20.44
C ASN A 546 -38.49 2.03 20.49
N GLY A 547 -38.21 2.72 19.38
CA GLY A 547 -38.21 4.18 19.31
C GLY A 547 -36.96 4.82 19.93
N ASN A 548 -37.05 6.13 20.22
CA ASN A 548 -35.90 6.92 20.70
C ASN A 548 -35.48 6.58 22.14
N ALA A 549 -36.41 6.07 22.94
CA ALA A 549 -36.21 5.70 24.33
C ALA A 549 -37.17 4.55 24.67
N TRP A 550 -36.73 3.66 25.54
CA TRP A 550 -37.48 2.50 25.96
C TRP A 550 -37.21 2.19 27.42
N PHE A 551 -38.21 1.62 28.09
CA PHE A 551 -38.10 1.26 29.50
C PHE A 551 -37.60 -0.17 29.65
N VAL A 552 -36.66 -0.37 30.57
CA VAL A 552 -36.24 -1.70 31.00
C VAL A 552 -37.20 -2.15 32.11
N ARG A 553 -37.71 -3.38 32.03
CA ARG A 553 -38.58 -3.93 33.08
C ARG A 553 -37.81 -4.32 34.33
N GLU A 554 -36.59 -4.80 34.16
CA GLU A 554 -35.73 -5.30 35.24
C GLU A 554 -34.27 -5.01 34.92
N ALA A 555 -33.52 -4.49 35.89
CA ALA A 555 -32.07 -4.30 35.79
C ALA A 555 -31.36 -5.47 36.48
N VAL A 556 -30.75 -6.36 35.70
CA VAL A 556 -29.99 -7.49 36.24
C VAL A 556 -28.56 -7.04 36.52
N HIS A 557 -28.19 -7.01 37.80
CA HIS A 557 -26.80 -6.74 38.19
C HIS A 557 -25.94 -7.99 37.95
N VAL A 558 -25.07 -7.90 36.95
CA VAL A 558 -24.06 -8.94 36.69
C VAL A 558 -22.78 -8.55 37.42
N LYS A 559 -22.24 -9.44 38.25
CA LYS A 559 -20.89 -9.24 38.83
C LYS A 559 -19.87 -9.44 37.71
N SER A 560 -19.14 -8.38 37.37
CA SER A 560 -18.03 -8.39 36.40
C SER A 560 -16.83 -9.14 36.92
#